data_AF-C3Y9Q9-F1
#
_entry.id   AF-C3Y9Q9-F1
#
_cell.length_a   1.000
_cell.length_b   1.000
_cell.length_c   1.000
_cell.angle_alpha   90.00
_cell.angle_beta   90.00
_cell.angle_gamma   90.00
#
_symmetry.space_group_name_H-M   'P 1'
#
loop_
_entity.id
_entity.type
_entity.pdbx_description
1 polymer ?
#
loop_
_entity_poly.entity_id
_entity_poly.type
_entity_poly.pdbx_seq_one_letter_code
_entity_poly.pdbx_strand_id
1 'polypeptide(L)'
;MLPFSHCEAATCHSKADIHVLVDGSKSVKTRNFPAVRQFILKLAAGFEIGPDKARIGVYQFAEDMQTEFKMNQYNNREVRLF
;
A
#
# COMPACT_ATOMS: atom_id res chain seq x y z
N MET A 1 2.78 -7.61 -38.30
CA MET A 1 2.72 -6.48 -37.36
C MET A 1 1.99 -6.97 -36.13
N LEU A 2 2.71 -7.42 -35.09
CA LEU A 2 2.11 -7.94 -33.86
C LEU A 2 1.94 -6.75 -32.88
N PRO A 3 0.78 -6.60 -32.22
CA PRO A 3 0.58 -5.49 -31.29
C PRO A 3 1.43 -5.73 -30.04
N PHE A 4 1.98 -4.62 -29.54
CA PHE A 4 2.95 -4.51 -28.45
C PHE A 4 2.62 -5.40 -27.25
N SER A 5 3.58 -6.26 -26.89
CA SER A 5 3.66 -6.94 -25.61
C SER A 5 3.87 -5.92 -24.49
N HIS A 6 2.78 -5.43 -23.90
CA HIS A 6 2.86 -4.88 -22.55
C HIS A 6 2.99 -6.07 -21.60
N CYS A 7 4.12 -6.18 -20.92
CA CYS A 7 4.23 -7.03 -19.74
C CYS A 7 3.47 -6.33 -18.63
N GLU A 8 2.18 -6.63 -18.52
CA GLU A 8 1.37 -6.16 -17.40
C GLU A 8 1.90 -6.85 -16.15
N ALA A 9 2.35 -6.08 -15.16
CA ALA A 9 2.91 -6.63 -13.93
C ALA A 9 1.91 -7.65 -13.35
N ALA A 10 2.39 -8.88 -13.10
CA ALA A 10 1.54 -9.95 -12.60
C ALA A 10 0.81 -9.50 -11.33
N THR A 11 -0.50 -9.34 -11.43
CA THR A 11 -1.35 -8.95 -10.29
C THR A 11 -1.81 -10.21 -9.58
N CYS A 12 -1.62 -10.27 -8.26
CA CYS A 12 -2.08 -11.38 -7.43
C CYS A 12 -3.58 -11.25 -7.17
N HIS A 13 -4.33 -12.30 -7.54
CA HIS A 13 -5.78 -12.40 -7.34
C HIS A 13 -6.16 -13.18 -6.06
N SER A 14 -5.19 -13.51 -5.21
CA SER A 14 -5.44 -14.22 -3.96
C SER A 14 -6.14 -13.32 -2.95
N LYS A 15 -7.12 -13.87 -2.22
CA LYS A 15 -7.68 -13.21 -1.03
C LYS A 15 -6.63 -13.18 0.06
N ALA A 16 -6.32 -11.99 0.57
CA ALA A 16 -5.30 -11.81 1.59
C ALA A 16 -5.55 -10.53 2.39
N ASP A 17 -5.23 -10.56 3.68
CA ASP A 17 -5.22 -9.38 4.53
C ASP A 17 -3.78 -8.99 4.83
N ILE A 18 -3.38 -7.81 4.36
CA ILE A 18 -2.00 -7.33 4.44
C ILE A 18 -1.96 -6.14 5.39
N HIS A 19 -1.27 -6.31 6.52
CA HIS A 19 -1.06 -5.25 7.50
C HIS A 19 0.39 -4.77 7.45
N VAL A 20 0.58 -3.49 7.10
CA VAL A 20 1.90 -2.86 7.05
C VAL A 20 2.02 -1.90 8.23
N LEU A 21 2.92 -2.21 9.16
CA LEU A 21 3.29 -1.32 10.26
C LEU A 21 4.57 -0.58 9.89
N VAL A 22 4.51 0.75 9.90
CA VAL A 22 5.58 1.66 9.50
C VAL A 22 6.10 2.40 10.73
N ASP A 23 7.41 2.44 10.90
CA ASP A 23 8.05 3.32 11.88
C ASP A 23 7.93 4.79 11.43
N GLY A 24 7.23 5.58 12.23
CA GLY A 24 6.99 7.01 12.05
C GLY A 24 7.84 7.91 12.94
N SER A 25 8.88 7.36 13.58
CA SER A 25 9.80 8.13 14.40
C SER A 25 10.44 9.29 13.62
N LYS A 26 10.83 10.35 14.34
CA LYS A 26 11.38 11.59 13.75
C LYS A 26 12.63 11.34 12.88
N SER A 27 13.41 10.30 13.21
CA SER A 27 14.59 9.85 12.46
C SER A 27 14.23 9.25 11.09
N VAL A 28 13.07 8.62 10.96
CA VAL A 28 12.59 8.02 9.69
C VAL A 28 11.90 9.04 8.80
N LYS A 29 11.08 9.93 9.40
CA LYS A 29 10.31 10.97 8.67
C LYS A 29 11.19 11.92 7.85
N THR A 30 12.37 12.26 8.34
CA THR A 30 13.27 13.24 7.71
C THR A 30 14.10 12.69 6.54
N ARG A 31 14.28 11.37 6.44
CA ARG A 31 15.12 10.76 5.38
C ARG A 31 14.36 9.89 4.39
N ASN A 32 13.38 9.10 4.84
CA ASN A 32 12.95 7.91 4.08
C ASN A 32 11.43 7.83 3.81
N PHE A 33 10.65 8.81 4.23
CA PHE A 33 9.19 8.74 4.08
C PHE A 33 8.71 8.57 2.61
N PRO A 34 9.31 9.25 1.61
CA PRO A 34 8.95 9.03 0.21
C PRO A 34 9.24 7.60 -0.28
N ALA A 35 10.34 6.99 0.18
CA ALA A 35 10.70 5.62 -0.19
C ALA A 35 9.73 4.60 0.43
N VAL A 36 9.33 4.80 1.68
CA VAL A 36 8.32 3.96 2.35
C VAL A 36 6.97 4.05 1.64
N ARG A 37 6.52 5.26 1.27
CA ARG A 37 5.32 5.46 0.46
C ARG A 37 5.41 4.71 -0.87
N GLN A 38 6.53 4.83 -1.58
CA GLN A 38 6.71 4.15 -2.86
C GLN A 38 6.71 2.61 -2.72
N PHE A 39 7.29 2.10 -1.63
CA PHE A 39 7.24 0.67 -1.32
C PHE A 39 5.80 0.19 -1.10
N ILE A 40 5.00 0.90 -0.30
CA ILE A 40 3.60 0.54 -0.03
C ILE A 40 2.77 0.57 -1.32
N LEU A 41 2.98 1.59 -2.17
CA LEU A 41 2.29 1.69 -3.46
C LEU A 41 2.65 0.53 -4.40
N LYS A 42 3.93 0.16 -4.49
CA LYS A 42 4.40 -0.98 -5.28
C LYS A 42 3.85 -2.31 -4.74
N LEU A 43 3.82 -2.46 -3.42
CA LEU A 43 3.22 -3.62 -2.77
C LEU A 43 1.74 -3.73 -3.14
N ALA A 44 0.96 -2.66 -2.96
CA ALA A 44 -0.47 -2.63 -3.28
C ALA A 44 -0.74 -2.84 -4.78
N ALA A 45 0.14 -2.35 -5.67
CA ALA A 45 0.02 -2.55 -7.11
C ALA A 45 0.16 -4.02 -7.52
N GLY A 46 0.85 -4.83 -6.72
CA GLY A 46 0.98 -6.28 -6.93
C GLY A 46 -0.27 -7.09 -6.60
N PHE A 47 -1.33 -6.46 -6.07
CA PHE A 47 -2.58 -7.15 -5.72
C PHE A 47 -3.79 -6.50 -6.37
N GLU A 48 -4.82 -7.32 -6.58
CA GLU A 48 -6.15 -6.84 -6.87
C GLU A 48 -6.87 -6.51 -5.55
N ILE A 49 -7.08 -5.22 -5.28
CA ILE A 49 -7.64 -4.75 -4.00
C ILE A 49 -9.17 -4.68 -4.07
N GLY A 50 -9.85 -5.20 -3.05
CA GLY A 50 -11.30 -5.14 -2.93
C GLY A 50 -11.85 -5.92 -1.74
N PRO A 51 -13.15 -5.75 -1.42
CA PRO A 51 -13.79 -6.38 -0.25
C PRO A 51 -13.73 -7.91 -0.26
N ASP A 52 -13.77 -8.52 -1.44
CA ASP A 52 -13.66 -9.96 -1.66
C ASP A 52 -12.30 -10.40 -2.24
N LYS A 53 -11.28 -9.53 -2.19
CA LYS A 53 -9.97 -9.77 -2.79
C LYS A 53 -8.89 -9.51 -1.75
N ALA A 54 -7.73 -9.00 -2.15
CA ALA A 54 -6.75 -8.54 -1.20
C ALA A 54 -7.22 -7.24 -0.52
N ARG A 55 -6.93 -7.11 0.77
CA ARG A 55 -7.19 -5.91 1.57
C ARG A 55 -5.87 -5.49 2.19
N ILE A 56 -5.59 -4.19 2.19
CA ILE A 56 -4.36 -3.63 2.76
C ILE A 56 -4.69 -2.55 3.79
N GLY A 57 -4.08 -2.67 4.97
CA GLY A 57 -4.09 -1.66 6.02
C GLY A 57 -2.67 -1.18 6.31
N VAL A 58 -2.51 0.13 6.52
CA VAL A 58 -1.20 0.74 6.79
C VAL A 58 -1.29 1.57 8.06
N TYR A 59 -0.40 1.29 9.00
CA TYR A 59 -0.38 1.88 10.34
C TYR A 59 0.98 2.51 10.56
N GLN A 60 1.02 3.73 11.10
CA GLN A 60 2.26 4.36 11.53
C GLN A 60 2.40 4.23 13.05
N PHE A 61 3.56 3.77 13.51
CA PHE A 61 3.91 3.76 14.93
C PHE A 61 4.92 4.88 15.23
N ALA A 62 4.56 5.79 16.12
CA ALA A 62 5.41 6.87 16.58
C ALA A 62 5.04 7.23 18.03
N GLU A 63 5.85 8.07 18.68
CA GLU A 63 5.60 8.62 20.02
C GLU A 63 4.21 9.28 20.10
N ASP A 64 3.78 9.93 19.01
CA ASP A 64 2.39 10.30 18.75
C ASP A 64 1.77 9.25 17.80
N MET A 65 0.99 8.30 18.32
CA MET A 65 0.30 7.31 17.48
C MET A 65 -0.64 8.02 16.48
N GLN A 66 -0.33 7.93 15.18
CA GLN A 66 -1.17 8.40 14.08
C GLN A 66 -1.60 7.19 13.24
N THR A 67 -2.91 6.94 13.16
CA THR A 67 -3.46 5.90 12.29
C THR A 67 -3.72 6.49 10.91
N GLU A 68 -2.95 6.05 9.92
CA GLU A 68 -3.04 6.59 8.57
C GLU A 68 -4.21 6.02 7.77
N PHE A 69 -4.37 4.68 7.73
CA PHE A 69 -5.52 4.05 7.06
C PHE A 69 -6.02 2.81 7.78
N LYS A 70 -7.33 2.72 7.99
CA LYS A 70 -7.99 1.52 8.51
C LYS A 70 -8.41 0.59 7.38
N MET A 71 -8.34 -0.72 7.63
CA MET A 71 -9.00 -1.72 6.76
C MET A 71 -10.46 -1.30 6.56
N ASN A 72 -10.90 -1.26 5.29
CA ASN A 72 -12.23 -0.84 4.82
C ASN A 72 -12.44 0.67 4.58
N GLN A 73 -11.41 1.50 4.70
CA GLN A 73 -11.57 2.93 4.42
C GLN A 73 -11.56 3.25 2.91
N TYR A 74 -11.01 2.35 2.08
CA TYR A 74 -11.06 2.45 0.61
C TYR A 74 -11.53 1.13 0.00
N ASN A 75 -12.63 1.23 -0.77
CA ASN A 75 -13.19 0.13 -1.57
C ASN A 75 -12.70 0.18 -3.03
N ASN A 76 -11.76 1.08 -3.34
CA ASN A 76 -11.15 1.29 -4.64
C ASN A 76 -9.62 1.45 -4.47
N ARG A 77 -8.89 1.55 -5.58
CA ARG A 77 -7.42 1.73 -5.61
C ARG A 77 -6.98 3.15 -5.19
N GLU A 78 -7.82 3.93 -4.52
CA GLU A 78 -7.52 5.31 -4.13
C GLU A 78 -6.83 5.32 -2.77
N VAL A 79 -5.52 5.08 -2.79
CA VAL A 79 -4.66 5.23 -1.61
C VAL A 79 -4.35 6.72 -1.45
N ARG A 80 -5.11 7.42 -0.61
CA ARG A 80 -4.89 8.84 -0.29
C ARG A 80 -3.80 9.01 0.78
N LEU A 81 -2.56 8.70 0.41
CA LEU A 81 -1.39 9.11 1.20
C LEU A 81 -1.18 10.62 1.03
N PHE A 82 -1.05 11.34 2.15
CA PHE A 82 -0.86 12.80 2.24
C PHE A 82 -0.19 13.45 1.02
#